data_AF-A0A2X2E9M7-F1
#
_entry.id   AF-A0A2X2E9M7-F1
#
_cell.length_a   1.000
_cell.length_b   1.000
_cell.length_c   1.000
_cell.angle_alpha   90.00
_cell.angle_beta   90.00
_cell.angle_gamma   90.00
#
_symmetry.space_group_name_H-M   'P 1'
#
loop_
_entity.id
_entity.type
_entity.pdbx_description
1 polymer ?
#
loop_
_entity_poly.entity_id
_entity_poly.type
_entity_poly.pdbx_seq_one_letter_code
_entity_poly.pdbx_strand_id
1 'polypeptide(L)'
;MNNKERFTTPYLEFDRKQWATLRNSVPLTLTETEIADLKGINEEISIDDVIEIYLPLSRLLNFYISSNLRRQAVLEQFLGTNNAKIPYIIGIAGSVAVGKSTTARLLQALLTRWPEHRKVDLITTDGFLLPNAELKKRGIMKKKGFPESYDMHSLVSFVSDIKSGKKQVTAPVYSHLVYDIIPDKKTGH
;
A
#
# COMPACT_ATOMS: atom_id res chain seq x y z
N MET A 1 -45.40 15.51 -3.97
CA MET A 1 -44.22 16.09 -3.29
C MET A 1 -43.60 15.03 -2.40
N ASN A 2 -42.38 14.59 -2.70
CA ASN A 2 -41.38 14.21 -1.69
C ASN A 2 -40.02 14.13 -2.38
N ASN A 3 -39.48 15.32 -2.64
CA ASN A 3 -38.11 15.50 -3.10
C ASN A 3 -37.21 15.31 -1.87
N LYS A 4 -36.86 14.07 -1.55
CA LYS A 4 -35.78 13.80 -0.58
C LYS A 4 -34.49 14.24 -1.25
N GLU A 5 -33.92 15.33 -0.74
CA GLU A 5 -32.58 15.78 -1.09
C GLU A 5 -31.61 14.59 -1.05
N ARG A 6 -31.15 14.16 -2.24
CA ARG A 6 -30.07 13.19 -2.35
C ARG A 6 -28.80 13.93 -1.97
N PHE A 7 -28.38 13.80 -0.72
CA PHE A 7 -27.01 14.13 -0.34
C PHE A 7 -26.07 13.31 -1.23
N THR A 8 -25.33 13.98 -2.11
CA THR A 8 -24.28 13.34 -2.90
C THR A 8 -23.07 13.12 -1.99
N THR A 9 -22.93 11.88 -1.51
CA THR A 9 -21.72 11.44 -0.83
C THR A 9 -20.50 11.60 -1.76
N PRO A 10 -19.30 11.92 -1.24
CA PRO A 10 -18.08 11.95 -2.04
C PRO A 10 -17.62 10.55 -2.47
N TYR A 11 -18.32 9.50 -2.04
CA TYR A 11 -18.00 8.10 -2.31
C TYR A 11 -18.99 7.48 -3.29
N LEU A 12 -18.45 6.68 -4.22
CA LEU A 12 -19.25 5.74 -5.01
C LEU A 12 -19.33 4.43 -4.24
N GLU A 13 -20.55 3.96 -3.98
CA GLU A 13 -20.81 2.73 -3.27
C GLU A 13 -21.09 1.60 -4.26
N PHE A 14 -20.48 0.44 -4.00
CA PHE A 14 -20.66 -0.77 -4.78
C PHE A 14 -20.90 -1.94 -3.82
N ASP A 15 -21.93 -2.73 -4.08
CA ASP A 15 -22.02 -4.05 -3.48
C ASP A 15 -21.01 -5.01 -4.14
N ARG A 16 -20.81 -6.19 -3.53
CA ARG A 16 -19.85 -7.18 -4.01
C ARG A 16 -20.10 -7.61 -5.46
N LYS A 17 -21.37 -7.79 -5.85
CA LYS A 17 -21.73 -8.24 -7.20
C LYS A 17 -21.41 -7.15 -8.23
N GLN A 18 -21.79 -5.92 -7.94
CA GLN A 18 -21.48 -4.75 -8.78
C GLN A 18 -19.97 -4.59 -8.96
N TRP A 19 -19.21 -4.65 -7.86
CA TRP A 19 -17.75 -4.54 -7.88
C TRP A 19 -17.08 -5.65 -8.70
N ALA A 20 -17.49 -6.90 -8.52
CA ALA A 20 -16.93 -8.05 -9.22
C ALA A 20 -17.09 -7.95 -10.75
N THR A 21 -18.17 -7.32 -11.24
CA THR A 21 -18.38 -7.14 -12.69
C THR A 21 -17.33 -6.26 -13.37
N LEU A 22 -16.66 -5.38 -12.60
CA LEU A 22 -15.62 -4.48 -13.10
C LEU A 22 -14.35 -5.21 -13.57
N ARG A 23 -14.23 -6.52 -13.29
CA ARG A 23 -13.17 -7.36 -13.85
C ARG A 23 -13.25 -7.53 -15.37
N ASN A 24 -14.47 -7.59 -15.93
CA ASN A 24 -14.74 -8.12 -17.28
C ASN A 24 -14.18 -7.27 -18.44
N SER A 25 -13.70 -6.06 -18.16
CA SER A 25 -13.24 -5.13 -19.21
C SER A 25 -11.72 -5.10 -19.44
N VAL A 26 -10.95 -6.01 -18.84
CA VAL A 26 -9.53 -6.26 -19.17
C VAL A 26 -9.24 -7.76 -19.06
N PRO A 27 -8.53 -8.38 -20.03
CA PRO A 27 -8.03 -9.74 -19.87
C PRO A 27 -6.98 -9.75 -18.76
N LEU A 28 -7.38 -10.21 -17.58
CA LEU A 28 -6.45 -10.39 -16.48
C LEU A 28 -5.77 -11.74 -16.68
N THR A 29 -4.54 -11.69 -17.18
CA THR A 29 -3.68 -12.85 -17.48
C THR A 29 -3.02 -13.39 -16.22
N LEU A 30 -3.79 -13.60 -15.14
CA LEU A 30 -3.31 -14.47 -14.08
C LEU A 30 -3.76 -15.88 -14.41
N THR A 31 -2.78 -16.74 -14.64
CA THR A 31 -2.96 -18.18 -14.71
C THR A 31 -3.47 -18.71 -13.37
N GLU A 32 -4.17 -19.83 -13.38
CA GLU A 32 -4.62 -20.50 -12.14
C GLU A 32 -3.44 -20.81 -11.22
N THR A 33 -2.27 -21.10 -11.79
CA THR A 33 -1.00 -21.27 -11.07
C THR A 33 -0.55 -20.00 -10.36
N GLU A 34 -0.64 -18.83 -11.00
CA GLU A 34 -0.30 -17.56 -10.34
C GLU A 34 -1.29 -17.22 -9.24
N ILE A 35 -2.58 -17.57 -9.41
CA ILE A 35 -3.59 -17.41 -8.37
C ILE A 35 -3.30 -18.35 -7.18
N ALA A 36 -2.84 -19.58 -7.44
CA ALA A 36 -2.42 -20.52 -6.41
C ALA A 36 -1.15 -20.04 -5.66
N ASP A 37 -0.19 -19.44 -6.36
CA ASP A 37 0.98 -18.82 -5.73
C ASP A 37 0.58 -17.65 -4.81
N LEU A 38 -0.43 -16.87 -5.21
CA LEU A 38 -0.99 -15.80 -4.37
C LEU A 38 -1.63 -16.34 -3.09
N LYS A 39 -2.21 -17.55 -3.12
CA LYS A 39 -2.66 -18.26 -1.91
C LYS A 39 -1.50 -18.68 -1.01
N GLY A 40 -0.35 -19.07 -1.57
CA GLY A 40 0.85 -19.35 -0.79
C GLY A 40 1.35 -18.15 0.02
N ILE A 41 1.00 -16.92 -0.39
CA ILE A 41 1.29 -15.69 0.35
C ILE A 41 0.35 -15.50 1.54
N ASN A 42 -0.87 -16.06 1.50
CA ASN A 42 -1.79 -16.08 2.63
C ASN A 42 -2.86 -17.20 2.53
N GLU A 43 -2.81 -18.15 3.46
CA GLU A 43 -3.74 -19.29 3.56
C GLU A 43 -5.20 -18.89 3.84
N GLU A 44 -5.46 -17.68 4.35
CA GLU A 44 -6.80 -17.24 4.76
C GLU A 44 -7.65 -16.61 3.64
N ILE A 45 -7.08 -16.29 2.47
CA ILE A 45 -7.84 -15.65 1.38
C ILE A 45 -8.38 -16.68 0.37
N SER A 46 -9.67 -16.58 0.07
CA SER A 46 -10.30 -17.40 -0.98
C SER A 46 -9.93 -16.92 -2.39
N ILE A 47 -9.91 -17.85 -3.36
CA ILE A 47 -9.68 -17.49 -4.77
C ILE A 47 -10.77 -16.52 -5.26
N ASP A 48 -12.01 -16.74 -4.83
CA ASP A 48 -13.13 -15.88 -5.18
C ASP A 48 -12.91 -14.44 -4.70
N ASP A 49 -12.35 -14.23 -3.50
CA ASP A 49 -12.01 -12.88 -3.04
C ASP A 49 -10.91 -12.24 -3.90
N VAL A 50 -9.88 -13.01 -4.29
CA VAL A 50 -8.84 -12.52 -5.21
C VAL A 50 -9.50 -12.02 -6.49
N ILE A 51 -10.34 -12.85 -7.10
CA ILE A 51 -10.96 -12.59 -8.40
C ILE A 51 -12.01 -11.48 -8.34
N GLU A 52 -12.88 -11.50 -7.34
CA GLU A 52 -14.04 -10.61 -7.26
C GLU A 52 -13.70 -9.26 -6.63
N ILE A 53 -12.71 -9.22 -5.73
CA ILE A 53 -12.40 -8.01 -4.95
C ILE A 53 -11.07 -7.39 -5.39
N TYR A 54 -9.98 -8.16 -5.29
CA TYR A 54 -8.63 -7.61 -5.42
C TYR A 54 -8.20 -7.38 -6.86
N LEU A 55 -8.70 -8.17 -7.81
CA LEU A 55 -8.45 -7.96 -9.23
C LEU A 55 -9.03 -6.63 -9.74
N PRO A 56 -10.33 -6.34 -9.56
CA PRO A 56 -10.87 -5.02 -9.87
C PRO A 56 -10.15 -3.88 -9.14
N LEU A 57 -9.78 -4.07 -7.87
CA LEU A 57 -9.06 -3.06 -7.09
C LEU A 57 -7.67 -2.77 -7.67
N SER A 58 -6.89 -3.80 -7.98
CA SER A 58 -5.56 -3.65 -8.57
C SER A 58 -5.62 -2.91 -9.91
N ARG A 59 -6.67 -3.16 -10.71
CA ARG A 59 -6.93 -2.46 -11.96
C ARG A 59 -7.29 -0.99 -11.74
N LEU A 60 -8.17 -0.71 -10.78
CA LEU A 60 -8.49 0.67 -10.41
C LEU A 60 -7.22 1.43 -10.01
N LEU A 61 -6.40 0.84 -9.14
CA LEU A 61 -5.11 1.40 -8.74
C LEU A 61 -4.19 1.60 -9.96
N ASN A 62 -4.15 0.66 -10.90
CA ASN A 62 -3.37 0.83 -12.13
C ASN A 62 -3.80 2.05 -12.95
N PHE A 63 -5.10 2.32 -13.05
CA PHE A 63 -5.59 3.54 -13.72
C PHE A 63 -5.13 4.82 -13.02
N TYR A 64 -5.20 4.87 -11.68
CA TYR A 64 -4.70 6.00 -10.90
C TYR A 64 -3.19 6.22 -11.10
N ILE A 65 -2.41 5.14 -11.01
CA ILE A 65 -0.95 5.19 -11.21
C ILE A 65 -0.62 5.68 -12.61
N SER A 66 -1.22 5.09 -13.64
CA SER A 66 -0.98 5.45 -15.04
C SER A 66 -1.39 6.88 -15.36
N SER A 67 -2.51 7.34 -14.79
CA SER A 67 -2.95 8.74 -14.94
C SER A 67 -1.94 9.71 -14.30
N ASN A 68 -1.43 9.39 -13.11
CA ASN A 68 -0.44 10.22 -12.43
C ASN A 68 0.87 10.29 -13.23
N LEU A 69 1.36 9.15 -13.75
CA LEU A 69 2.57 9.11 -14.57
C LEU A 69 2.43 9.94 -15.85
N ARG A 70 1.29 9.85 -16.55
CA ARG A 70 1.02 10.70 -17.73
C ARG A 70 1.01 12.17 -17.38
N ARG A 71 0.34 12.54 -16.29
CA ARG A 71 0.31 13.93 -15.80
C ARG A 71 1.72 14.44 -15.47
N GLN A 72 2.54 13.61 -14.83
CA GLN A 72 3.91 13.94 -14.50
C GLN A 72 4.74 14.21 -15.77
N ALA A 73 4.63 13.36 -16.79
CA ALA A 73 5.35 13.56 -18.06
C ALA A 73 4.98 14.89 -18.75
N VAL A 74 3.70 15.28 -18.72
CA VAL A 74 3.24 16.58 -19.26
C VAL A 74 3.85 17.75 -18.49
N LEU A 75 3.90 17.66 -17.16
CA LEU A 75 4.50 18.71 -16.32
C LEU A 75 6.00 18.82 -16.51
N GLU A 76 6.71 17.70 -16.63
CA GLU A 76 8.16 17.66 -16.90
C GLU A 76 8.47 18.33 -18.25
N GLN A 77 7.70 18.03 -19.29
CA GLN A 77 7.83 18.69 -20.60
C GLN A 77 7.56 20.19 -20.52
N PHE A 78 6.50 20.62 -19.82
CA PHE A 78 6.15 22.03 -19.69
C PHE A 78 7.18 22.84 -18.90
N LEU A 79 7.70 22.27 -17.81
CA LEU A 79 8.66 22.94 -16.94
C LEU A 79 10.12 22.81 -17.43
N GLY A 80 10.37 22.01 -18.46
CA GLY A 80 11.73 21.73 -18.96
C GLY A 80 12.60 21.00 -17.95
N THR A 81 11.98 20.23 -17.03
CA THR A 81 12.70 19.49 -15.99
C THR A 81 12.88 18.04 -16.42
N ASN A 82 14.05 17.47 -16.13
CA ASN A 82 14.33 16.05 -16.32
C ASN A 82 14.42 15.40 -14.94
N ASN A 83 13.27 15.31 -14.27
CA ASN A 83 13.21 14.89 -12.87
C ASN A 83 13.40 13.37 -12.73
N ALA A 84 13.90 12.96 -11.56
CA ALA A 84 13.95 11.55 -11.19
C ALA A 84 12.53 10.96 -11.14
N LYS A 85 12.38 9.69 -11.53
CA LYS A 85 11.11 8.96 -11.40
C LYS A 85 10.65 8.99 -9.94
N ILE A 86 9.56 9.70 -9.67
CA ILE A 86 9.01 9.82 -8.31
C ILE A 86 8.09 8.62 -8.07
N PRO A 87 8.33 7.79 -7.03
CA PRO A 87 7.47 6.64 -6.76
C PRO A 87 6.03 7.03 -6.43
N TYR A 88 5.08 6.22 -6.89
CA TYR A 88 3.68 6.33 -6.46
C TYR A 88 3.52 5.62 -5.10
N ILE A 89 2.90 6.28 -4.12
CA ILE A 89 2.76 5.76 -2.75
C ILE A 89 1.29 5.43 -2.51
N ILE A 90 1.03 4.21 -2.03
CA ILE A 90 -0.29 3.74 -1.60
C ILE A 90 -0.24 3.50 -0.09
N GLY A 91 -1.07 4.23 0.67
CA GLY A 91 -1.23 4.01 2.10
C GLY A 91 -2.36 3.02 2.39
N ILE A 92 -2.11 2.01 3.22
CA ILE A 92 -3.11 1.03 3.66
C ILE A 92 -3.26 1.15 5.18
N ALA A 93 -4.42 1.65 5.62
CA ALA A 93 -4.74 1.90 7.02
C ALA A 93 -5.90 1.01 7.51
N GLY A 94 -6.10 0.98 8.83
CA GLY A 94 -7.14 0.17 9.47
C GLY A 94 -6.71 -0.39 10.82
N SER A 95 -7.66 -0.94 11.57
CA SER A 95 -7.46 -1.49 12.92
C SER A 95 -6.46 -2.64 12.97
N VAL A 96 -5.95 -2.95 14.16
CA VAL A 96 -5.13 -4.14 14.39
C VAL A 96 -5.94 -5.39 14.01
N ALA A 97 -5.28 -6.39 13.42
CA ALA A 97 -5.88 -7.66 12.98
C ALA A 97 -6.94 -7.58 11.86
N VAL A 98 -7.22 -6.41 11.26
CA VAL A 98 -8.19 -6.29 10.15
C VAL A 98 -7.68 -6.83 8.79
N GLY A 99 -6.46 -7.36 8.74
CA GLY A 99 -5.88 -7.91 7.50
C GLY A 99 -5.10 -6.91 6.62
N LYS A 100 -4.56 -5.81 7.16
CA LYS A 100 -3.76 -4.85 6.37
C LYS A 100 -2.57 -5.49 5.64
N SER A 101 -1.76 -6.27 6.35
CA SER A 101 -0.57 -6.92 5.79
C SER A 101 -0.94 -7.94 4.71
N THR A 102 -2.09 -8.60 4.91
CA THR A 102 -2.71 -9.50 3.95
C THR A 102 -3.05 -8.77 2.65
N THR A 103 -3.85 -7.70 2.74
CA THR A 103 -4.22 -6.86 1.60
C THR A 103 -3.00 -6.26 0.90
N ALA A 104 -2.02 -5.77 1.66
CA ALA A 104 -0.83 -5.12 1.12
C ALA A 104 0.05 -6.09 0.31
N ARG A 105 0.29 -7.31 0.82
CA ARG A 105 1.06 -8.33 0.10
C ARG A 105 0.36 -8.80 -1.17
N LEU A 106 -0.96 -8.98 -1.12
CA LEU A 106 -1.74 -9.35 -2.30
C LEU A 106 -1.69 -8.25 -3.37
N LEU A 107 -1.91 -6.99 -2.98
CA LEU A 107 -1.82 -5.86 -3.90
C LEU A 107 -0.42 -5.69 -4.48
N GLN A 108 0.64 -5.88 -3.68
CA GLN A 108 2.02 -5.88 -4.17
C GLN A 108 2.22 -6.93 -5.26
N ALA A 109 1.78 -8.16 -5.00
CA ALA A 109 1.95 -9.28 -5.92
C ALA A 109 1.14 -9.10 -7.21
N LEU A 110 -0.08 -8.54 -7.12
CA LEU A 110 -0.92 -8.22 -8.28
C LEU A 110 -0.33 -7.07 -9.11
N LEU A 111 0.07 -5.96 -8.47
CA LEU A 111 0.61 -4.78 -9.16
C LEU A 111 1.97 -5.04 -9.83
N THR A 112 2.77 -5.95 -9.28
CA THR A 112 4.06 -6.36 -9.87
C THR A 112 3.88 -7.12 -11.19
N ARG A 113 2.77 -7.87 -11.33
CA ARG A 113 2.48 -8.72 -12.50
C ARG A 113 1.77 -7.98 -13.63
N TRP A 114 1.46 -6.70 -13.47
CA TRP A 114 0.92 -5.90 -14.56
C TRP A 114 1.93 -5.80 -15.73
N PRO A 115 1.47 -5.75 -17.00
CA PRO A 115 2.34 -5.74 -18.19
C PRO A 115 3.40 -4.64 -18.20
N GLU A 116 3.19 -3.54 -17.48
CA GLU A 116 4.18 -2.47 -17.34
C GLU A 116 5.35 -2.85 -16.42
N HIS A 117 5.36 -4.05 -15.83
CA HIS A 117 6.42 -4.65 -15.01
C HIS A 117 7.01 -3.68 -13.98
N ARG A 118 6.15 -3.09 -13.17
CA ARG A 118 6.55 -2.08 -12.18
C ARG A 118 7.26 -2.73 -11.00
N LYS A 119 8.33 -2.08 -10.51
CA LYS A 119 8.90 -2.38 -9.19
C LYS A 119 7.89 -1.92 -8.12
N VAL A 120 7.46 -2.85 -7.26
CA VAL A 120 6.51 -2.56 -6.16
C VAL A 120 7.12 -3.01 -4.84
N ASP A 121 7.51 -2.04 -4.01
CA ASP A 121 8.07 -2.29 -2.68
C ASP A 121 6.98 -2.16 -1.60
N LEU A 122 7.11 -2.95 -0.52
CA LEU A 122 6.20 -2.96 0.62
C LEU A 122 6.95 -2.59 1.90
N ILE A 123 6.51 -1.53 2.57
CA ILE A 123 7.07 -1.05 3.83
C ILE A 123 5.96 -1.01 4.88
N THR A 124 6.23 -1.52 6.08
CA THR A 124 5.29 -1.44 7.22
C THR A 124 5.66 -0.27 8.12
N THR A 125 4.66 0.41 8.67
CA THR A 125 4.88 1.50 9.63
C THR A 125 5.41 1.01 10.97
N ASP A 126 5.28 -0.29 11.27
CA ASP A 126 5.80 -0.91 12.50
C ASP A 126 7.32 -0.72 12.62
N GLY A 127 8.05 -0.61 11.49
CA GLY A 127 9.46 -0.26 11.46
C GLY A 127 9.78 1.12 12.05
N PHE A 128 8.79 1.98 12.21
CA PHE A 128 8.93 3.32 12.80
C PHE A 128 8.43 3.38 14.24
N LEU A 129 8.12 2.24 14.87
CA LEU A 129 7.93 2.20 16.32
C LEU A 129 9.22 2.57 17.04
N LEU A 130 9.10 3.27 18.16
CA LEU A 130 10.24 3.45 19.06
C LEU A 130 10.70 2.08 19.59
N PRO A 131 12.02 1.85 19.75
CA PRO A 131 12.53 0.62 20.34
C PRO A 131 11.92 0.36 21.72
N ASN A 132 11.75 -0.91 22.12
CA ASN A 132 11.13 -1.24 23.41
C ASN A 132 11.86 -0.61 24.60
N ALA A 133 13.18 -0.42 24.53
CA ALA A 133 13.95 0.29 25.56
C ALA A 133 13.47 1.73 25.76
N GLU A 134 13.18 2.45 24.67
CA GLU A 134 12.69 3.82 24.70
C GLU A 134 11.23 3.88 25.15
N LEU A 135 10.39 2.94 24.69
CA LEU A 135 9.00 2.81 25.16
C LEU A 135 8.93 2.55 26.67
N LYS A 136 9.81 1.71 27.21
CA LYS A 136 9.94 1.45 28.66
C LYS A 136 10.37 2.70 29.41
N LYS A 137 11.41 3.39 28.94
CA LYS A 137 11.91 4.64 29.54
C LYS A 137 10.82 5.72 29.63
N ARG A 138 9.96 5.79 28.61
CA ARG A 138 8.82 6.74 28.56
C ARG A 138 7.56 6.25 29.28
N GLY A 139 7.53 5.01 29.78
CA GLY A 139 6.35 4.45 30.45
C GLY A 139 5.16 4.16 29.52
N ILE A 140 5.37 4.08 28.21
CA ILE A 140 4.31 3.96 27.18
C ILE A 140 4.26 2.58 26.52
N MET A 141 4.85 1.54 27.13
CA MET A 141 4.82 0.17 26.60
C MET A 141 3.39 -0.33 26.29
N LYS A 142 2.42 0.00 27.14
CA LYS A 142 1.00 -0.38 26.96
C LYS A 142 0.31 0.39 25.83
N LYS A 143 0.95 1.42 25.30
CA LYS A 143 0.47 2.26 24.18
C LYS A 143 1.21 1.95 22.88
N LYS A 144 1.92 0.82 22.80
CA LYS A 144 2.54 0.37 21.55
C LYS A 144 1.47 0.22 20.46
N GLY A 145 1.65 0.91 19.35
CA GLY A 145 0.67 1.03 18.27
C GLY A 145 -0.18 2.31 18.30
N PHE A 146 -0.12 3.11 19.36
CA PHE A 146 -0.69 4.46 19.41
C PHE A 146 0.29 5.50 18.83
N PRO A 147 -0.18 6.68 18.37
CA PRO A 147 0.68 7.69 17.73
C PRO A 147 1.96 8.02 18.51
N GLU A 148 1.89 8.12 19.84
CA GLU A 148 3.03 8.44 20.71
C GLU A 148 4.12 7.35 20.77
N SER A 149 3.82 6.14 20.32
CA SER A 149 4.77 5.03 20.27
C SER A 149 5.59 4.97 18.98
N TYR A 150 5.30 5.86 18.01
CA TYR A 150 6.01 5.95 16.74
C TYR A 150 6.99 7.13 16.72
N ASP A 151 8.11 6.95 16.04
CA ASP A 151 8.93 8.03 15.54
C ASP A 151 8.30 8.61 14.26
N MET A 152 7.30 9.47 14.47
CA MET A 152 6.57 10.12 13.39
C MET A 152 7.45 11.03 12.53
N HIS A 153 8.50 11.62 13.11
CA HIS A 153 9.44 12.46 12.36
C HIS A 153 10.21 11.61 11.34
N SER A 154 10.75 10.47 11.76
CA SER A 154 11.44 9.54 10.86
C SER A 154 10.51 8.98 9.78
N LEU A 155 9.25 8.68 10.09
CA LEU A 155 8.27 8.22 9.10
C LEU A 155 7.97 9.29 8.03
N VAL A 156 7.74 10.54 8.46
CA VAL A 156 7.49 11.66 7.52
C VAL A 156 8.73 11.94 6.68
N SER A 157 9.92 11.93 7.30
CA SER A 157 11.19 12.10 6.58
C SER A 157 11.38 11.01 5.53
N PHE A 158 11.06 9.76 5.84
CA PHE A 158 11.15 8.64 4.91
C PHE A 158 10.25 8.84 3.67
N VAL A 159 8.99 9.19 3.88
CA VAL A 159 8.04 9.45 2.77
C VAL A 159 8.46 10.67 1.96
N SER A 160 8.94 11.73 2.63
CA SER A 160 9.45 12.94 1.98
C SER A 160 10.66 12.65 1.10
N ASP A 161 11.59 11.83 1.58
CA ASP A 161 12.80 11.43 0.86
C ASP A 161 12.47 10.65 -0.41
N ILE A 162 11.50 9.73 -0.34
CA ILE A 162 10.98 9.02 -1.51
C ILE A 162 10.35 10.02 -2.50
N LYS A 163 9.52 10.95 -2.02
CA LYS A 163 8.85 11.94 -2.86
C LYS A 163 9.78 13.01 -3.44
N SER A 164 10.95 13.18 -2.84
CA SER A 164 12.02 14.06 -3.33
C SER A 164 12.90 13.38 -4.41
N GLY A 165 12.63 12.12 -4.75
CA GLY A 165 13.38 11.39 -5.78
C GLY A 165 14.78 10.96 -5.34
N LYS A 166 15.03 10.80 -4.02
CA LYS A 166 16.30 10.24 -3.54
C LYS A 166 16.48 8.82 -4.10
N LYS A 167 17.68 8.54 -4.61
CA LYS A 167 17.99 7.25 -5.27
C LYS A 167 17.94 6.04 -4.33
N GLN A 168 18.22 6.25 -3.05
CA GLN A 168 18.18 5.22 -2.02
C GLN A 168 17.56 5.80 -0.77
N VAL A 169 16.55 5.13 -0.25
CA VAL A 169 15.91 5.50 1.02
C VAL A 169 15.81 4.26 1.90
N THR A 170 16.22 4.38 3.16
CA THR A 170 16.22 3.27 4.11
C THR A 170 15.14 3.43 5.16
N ALA A 171 14.43 2.35 5.48
CA ALA A 171 13.51 2.26 6.61
C ALA A 171 14.05 1.28 7.69
N PRO A 172 13.78 1.50 8.98
CA PRO A 172 14.09 0.52 10.01
C PRO A 172 13.19 -0.71 9.88
N VAL A 173 13.66 -1.86 10.37
CA VAL A 173 12.94 -3.14 10.25
C VAL A 173 12.39 -3.57 11.62
N TYR A 174 11.07 -3.74 11.69
CA TYR A 174 10.41 -4.38 12.83
C TYR A 174 10.37 -5.90 12.65
N SER A 175 10.54 -6.63 13.75
CA SER A 175 10.37 -8.08 13.76
C SER A 175 9.29 -8.51 14.72
N HIS A 176 8.29 -9.20 14.19
CA HIS A 176 7.25 -9.83 15.00
C HIS A 176 7.78 -11.02 15.81
N LEU A 177 8.94 -11.60 15.47
CA LEU A 177 9.57 -12.69 16.21
C LEU A 177 10.17 -12.20 17.55
N VAL A 178 10.92 -11.09 17.51
CA VAL A 178 11.52 -10.49 18.70
C VAL A 178 10.65 -9.39 19.32
N TYR A 179 9.53 -9.06 18.65
CA TYR A 179 8.58 -8.04 19.04
C TYR A 179 9.23 -6.66 19.29
N ASP A 180 10.22 -6.30 18.46
CA ASP A 180 10.98 -5.06 18.56
C ASP A 180 11.59 -4.68 17.20
N ILE A 181 12.15 -3.46 17.14
CA ILE A 181 13.02 -3.03 16.04
C ILE A 181 14.30 -3.86 16.06
N ILE A 182 14.70 -4.42 14.90
CA ILE A 182 15.97 -5.13 14.78
C ILE A 182 17.10 -4.10 14.72
N PRO A 183 18.05 -4.10 15.67
CA PRO A 183 19.22 -3.23 15.61
C PRO A 183 20.00 -3.46 14.31
N ASP A 184 20.51 -2.38 13.72
CA ASP A 184 21.37 -2.38 12.53
C ASP A 184 20.77 -2.99 11.24
N LYS A 185 19.49 -3.38 11.26
CA LYS A 185 18.78 -3.85 10.06
C LYS A 185 17.93 -2.74 9.46
N LYS A 186 18.24 -2.41 8.21
CA LYS A 186 17.49 -1.47 7.39
C LYS A 186 17.02 -2.15 6.12
N THR A 187 15.82 -1.83 5.67
CA THR A 187 15.33 -2.21 4.33
C THR A 187 15.42 -0.99 3.41
N GLY A 188 15.80 -1.20 2.15
CA GLY A 188 16.04 -0.12 1.19
C GLY A 188 15.00 -0.10 0.06
N HIS A 189 14.72 1.10 -0.45
CA HIS A 189 14.05 1.32 -1.73
C HIS A 189 14.99 2.03 -2.70
#